data_AF-A0A6P8EP48-F1
#
_entry.id   AF-A0A6P8EP48-F1
#
_cell.length_a   1.000
_cell.length_b   1.000
_cell.length_c   1.000
_cell.angle_alpha   90.00
_cell.angle_beta   90.00
_cell.angle_gamma   90.00
#
_symmetry.space_group_name_H-M   'P 1'
#
loop_
_entity.id
_entity.type
_entity.pdbx_description
1 polymer ?
#
loop_
_entity_poly.entity_id
_entity_poly.type
_entity_poly.pdbx_seq_one_letter_code
_entity_poly.pdbx_strand_id
1 'polypeptide(L)'
;MICWIIALVLPLVVNSEPLFPVNCEDIFNSGHVLSGVYTIYPMGHSVPVQAYCDMGCEDNHDEGRWTVIQRRMDGTVNFYRPWNQYKEGFGNKEGEHWLGQNSQN
;
A
#
# COMPACT_ATOMS: atom_id res chain seq x y z
N MET A 1 -8.45 -41.59 21.26
CA MET A 1 -9.57 -40.65 21.50
C MET A 1 -9.10 -39.23 21.87
N ILE A 2 -7.90 -38.77 21.49
CA ILE A 2 -7.40 -37.42 21.81
C ILE A 2 -7.18 -36.57 20.55
N CYS A 3 -7.14 -37.20 19.36
CA CYS A 3 -6.84 -36.51 18.09
C CYS A 3 -8.04 -35.72 17.51
N TRP A 4 -9.28 -36.12 17.82
CA TRP A 4 -10.49 -35.45 17.30
C TRP A 4 -10.83 -34.14 18.02
N ILE A 5 -10.40 -33.97 19.27
CA ILE A 5 -10.71 -32.77 20.06
C ILE A 5 -9.86 -31.59 19.56
N ILE A 6 -8.61 -31.83 19.12
CA ILE A 6 -7.70 -30.79 18.63
C ILE A 6 -8.18 -30.20 17.29
N ALA A 7 -8.79 -31.01 16.43
CA ALA A 7 -9.35 -30.57 15.15
C ALA A 7 -10.56 -29.63 15.28
N LEU A 8 -11.34 -29.76 16.36
CA LEU A 8 -12.54 -28.94 16.59
C LEU A 8 -12.24 -27.58 17.23
N VAL A 9 -11.07 -27.41 17.83
CA VAL A 9 -10.65 -26.13 18.45
C VAL A 9 -9.72 -25.30 17.56
N LEU A 10 -9.18 -25.87 16.48
CA LEU A 10 -8.38 -25.16 15.48
C LEU A 10 -9.02 -23.85 14.95
N PRO A 11 -10.32 -23.79 14.61
CA PRO A 11 -10.94 -22.54 14.17
C PRO A 11 -11.15 -21.50 15.29
N LEU A 12 -10.99 -21.86 16.57
CA LEU A 12 -11.14 -20.96 17.72
C LEU A 12 -9.80 -20.35 18.19
N VAL A 13 -8.65 -20.86 17.72
CA VAL A 13 -7.31 -20.37 18.08
C VAL A 13 -6.68 -19.51 16.98
N VAL A 14 -7.33 -19.36 15.82
CA VAL A 14 -6.90 -18.40 14.79
C VAL A 14 -7.28 -17.00 15.25
N ASN A 15 -6.41 -16.40 16.08
CA ASN A 15 -6.37 -14.96 16.26
C ASN A 15 -5.82 -14.37 14.96
N SER A 16 -6.68 -14.16 13.96
CA SER A 16 -6.28 -13.44 12.75
C SER A 16 -6.13 -11.97 13.13
N GLU A 17 -4.93 -11.60 13.57
CA GLU A 17 -4.54 -10.21 13.59
C GLU A 17 -4.79 -9.67 12.18
N PRO A 18 -5.52 -8.55 12.02
CA PRO A 18 -5.82 -8.05 10.69
C PRO A 18 -4.49 -7.82 9.97
N LEU A 19 -4.30 -8.49 8.84
CA LEU A 19 -3.15 -8.26 7.97
C LEU A 19 -3.38 -6.91 7.29
N PHE A 20 -2.62 -5.90 7.71
CA PHE A 20 -2.65 -4.58 7.08
C PHE A 20 -1.73 -4.60 5.86
N PRO A 21 -2.17 -4.10 4.70
CA PRO A 21 -1.37 -4.12 3.48
C PRO A 21 -0.19 -3.17 3.64
N VAL A 22 1.03 -3.69 3.49
CA VAL A 22 2.28 -2.92 3.66
C VAL A 22 2.61 -2.13 2.39
N ASN A 23 2.19 -2.65 1.24
CA ASN A 23 2.42 -2.06 -0.07
C ASN A 23 1.29 -2.41 -1.05
N CYS A 24 1.40 -1.95 -2.30
CA CYS A 24 0.40 -2.20 -3.34
C CYS A 24 0.32 -3.65 -3.82
N GLU A 25 1.34 -4.49 -3.60
CA GLU A 25 1.27 -5.93 -3.85
C GLU A 25 0.29 -6.59 -2.87
N ASP A 26 0.32 -6.20 -1.59
CA ASP A 26 -0.63 -6.72 -0.59
C ASP A 26 -2.06 -6.27 -0.89
N ILE A 27 -2.23 -5.03 -1.35
CA ILE A 27 -3.52 -4.51 -1.84
C ILE A 27 -4.03 -5.41 -2.97
N PHE A 28 -3.18 -5.70 -3.97
CA PHE A 28 -3.54 -6.59 -5.08
C PHE A 28 -3.92 -7.99 -4.61
N ASN A 29 -3.11 -8.58 -3.71
CA ASN A 29 -3.36 -9.92 -3.15
C ASN A 29 -4.65 -10.00 -2.32
N SER A 30 -5.16 -8.87 -1.81
CA SER A 30 -6.47 -8.79 -1.15
C SER A 30 -7.66 -8.64 -2.12
N GLY A 31 -7.41 -8.68 -3.43
CA GLY A 31 -8.43 -8.67 -4.49
C GLY A 31 -8.69 -7.31 -5.13
N HIS A 32 -7.93 -6.28 -4.76
CA HIS A 32 -8.04 -4.95 -5.38
C HIS A 32 -7.17 -4.89 -6.64
N VAL A 33 -7.80 -5.03 -7.81
CA VAL A 33 -7.10 -5.10 -9.11
C VAL A 33 -7.09 -3.78 -9.90
N LEU A 34 -7.75 -2.74 -9.41
CA LEU A 34 -7.85 -1.45 -10.09
C LEU A 34 -6.79 -0.47 -9.59
N SER A 35 -6.14 0.25 -10.51
CA SER A 35 -5.24 1.36 -10.15
C SER A 35 -5.99 2.48 -9.43
N GLY A 36 -5.36 3.07 -8.42
CA GLY A 36 -5.99 4.10 -7.60
C GLY A 36 -5.22 4.41 -6.33
N VAL A 37 -5.75 5.31 -5.50
CA VAL A 37 -5.14 5.63 -4.20
C VAL A 37 -5.68 4.69 -3.13
N TYR A 38 -4.76 4.00 -2.45
CA TYR A 38 -5.05 3.08 -1.37
C TYR A 38 -4.29 3.48 -0.10
N THR A 39 -4.79 3.00 1.03
CA THR A 39 -4.10 3.14 2.33
C THR A 39 -3.24 1.91 2.57
N ILE A 40 -1.95 2.14 2.79
CA ILE A 40 -0.95 1.12 3.13
C ILE A 40 -0.28 1.43 4.47
N TYR A 41 0.37 0.43 5.06
CA TYR A 41 0.94 0.47 6.41
C TYR A 41 2.42 0.05 6.41
N PRO A 42 3.30 0.76 5.68
CA PRO A 42 4.70 0.39 5.51
C PRO A 42 5.48 0.37 6.85
N MET A 43 5.07 1.19 7.81
CA MET A 43 5.67 1.30 9.15
C MET A 43 4.82 0.62 10.24
N GLY A 44 3.90 -0.27 9.86
CA GLY A 44 2.97 -0.93 10.77
C GLY A 44 1.65 -0.19 11.00
N HIS A 45 0.77 -0.82 11.79
CA HIS A 45 -0.67 -0.54 11.87
C HIS A 45 -1.03 0.88 12.33
N SER A 46 -0.13 1.56 13.03
CA SER A 46 -0.38 2.89 13.62
C SER A 46 -0.07 4.06 12.69
N VAL A 47 0.60 3.84 11.55
CA VAL A 47 1.06 4.91 10.66
C VAL A 47 0.60 4.64 9.22
N PRO A 48 -0.69 4.89 8.91
CA PRO A 48 -1.20 4.73 7.55
C PRO A 48 -0.62 5.77 6.60
N VAL A 49 -0.40 5.36 5.35
CA VAL A 49 0.05 6.22 4.25
C VAL A 49 -0.87 6.01 3.06
N GLN A 50 -1.32 7.09 2.43
CA GLN A 50 -1.98 7.01 1.13
C GLN A 50 -0.95 6.96 0.01
N ALA A 51 -1.03 5.92 -0.81
CA ALA A 51 -0.16 5.71 -1.97
C ALA A 51 -1.01 5.42 -3.21
N TYR A 52 -0.55 5.88 -4.37
CA TYR A 52 -1.13 5.45 -5.63
C TYR A 52 -0.57 4.07 -5.98
N CYS A 53 -1.47 3.10 -6.14
CA CYS A 53 -1.16 1.77 -6.62
C CYS A 53 -1.44 1.73 -8.11
N ASP A 54 -0.40 1.43 -8.89
CA ASP A 54 -0.54 1.12 -10.31
C ASP A 54 -0.65 -0.39 -10.47
N MET A 55 -1.86 -0.89 -10.71
CA MET A 55 -2.17 -2.32 -10.84
C MET A 55 -1.97 -2.86 -12.27
N GLY A 56 -1.45 -2.03 -13.18
CA GLY A 56 -1.30 -2.37 -14.59
C GLY A 56 -2.64 -2.32 -15.34
N CYS A 57 -2.64 -2.84 -16.56
CA CYS A 57 -3.85 -2.98 -17.37
C CYS A 57 -4.59 -4.28 -17.02
N GLU A 58 -5.91 -4.31 -17.22
CA GLU A 58 -6.76 -5.47 -16.93
C GLU A 58 -6.33 -6.74 -17.71
N ASP A 59 -5.73 -6.56 -18.88
CA ASP A 59 -5.22 -7.63 -19.73
C ASP A 59 -3.78 -8.07 -19.41
N ASN A 60 -3.07 -7.34 -18.52
CA ASN A 60 -1.69 -7.66 -18.14
C ASN A 60 -1.34 -7.18 -16.72
N HIS A 61 -1.89 -7.87 -15.71
CA HIS A 61 -1.59 -7.63 -14.29
C HIS A 61 -0.22 -8.17 -13.83
N ASP A 62 0.55 -8.81 -14.72
CA ASP A 62 1.93 -9.21 -14.45
C ASP A 62 2.89 -7.99 -14.57
N GLU A 63 2.44 -6.90 -15.20
CA GLU A 63 3.15 -5.62 -15.34
C GLU A 63 2.54 -4.51 -14.44
N GLY A 64 2.35 -4.78 -13.14
CA GLY A 64 1.69 -3.84 -12.22
C GLY A 64 2.08 -4.02 -10.76
N ARG A 65 1.14 -3.68 -9.86
CA ARG A 65 1.23 -3.77 -8.39
C ARG A 65 2.26 -2.82 -7.78
N TRP A 66 2.54 -1.73 -8.47
CA TRP A 66 3.56 -0.76 -8.07
C TRP A 66 3.02 0.20 -7.04
N THR A 67 3.80 0.39 -5.97
CA THR A 67 3.61 1.53 -5.06
C THR A 67 4.32 2.74 -5.67
N VAL A 68 3.56 3.68 -6.21
CA VAL A 68 4.12 4.85 -6.89
C VAL A 68 4.69 5.82 -5.84
N ILE A 69 6.02 5.93 -5.82
CA ILE A 69 6.73 6.82 -4.88
C ILE A 69 6.82 8.27 -5.37
N GLN A 70 6.74 8.49 -6.68
CA GLN A 70 6.89 9.78 -7.33
C GLN A 70 6.14 9.76 -8.67
N ARG A 71 5.36 10.81 -8.96
CA ARG A 71 4.65 10.96 -10.24
C ARG A 71 4.77 12.39 -10.79
N ARG A 72 5.13 12.52 -12.08
CA ARG A 72 5.08 13.76 -12.89
C ARG A 72 4.16 13.55 -14.09
N MET A 73 3.39 14.57 -14.45
CA MET A 73 2.44 14.52 -15.56
C MET A 73 2.32 15.86 -16.29
N ASP A 74 2.08 16.94 -15.54
CA ASP A 74 1.67 18.24 -16.11
C ASP A 74 2.47 19.43 -15.55
N GLY A 75 3.34 19.20 -14.57
CA GLY A 75 4.15 20.25 -13.95
C GLY A 75 3.37 21.14 -12.97
N THR A 76 2.15 20.78 -12.58
CA THR A 76 1.33 21.56 -11.64
C THR A 76 1.88 21.58 -10.21
N VAL A 77 2.67 20.57 -9.82
CA VAL A 77 3.28 20.50 -8.51
C VAL A 77 4.74 20.93 -8.60
N ASN A 78 5.12 21.92 -7.79
CA ASN A 78 6.52 22.33 -7.65
C ASN A 78 7.31 21.26 -6.88
N PHE A 79 8.38 20.71 -7.48
CA PHE A 79 9.32 19.77 -6.87
C PHE A 79 10.58 20.45 -6.32
N TYR A 80 10.80 21.73 -6.58
CA TYR A 80 11.84 22.50 -5.92
C TYR A 80 11.38 22.86 -4.49
N ARG A 81 11.60 21.94 -3.56
CA ARG A 81 11.12 21.98 -2.17
C ARG A 81 12.25 21.73 -1.17
N PRO A 82 12.15 22.25 0.06
CA PRO A 82 13.11 21.98 1.12
C PRO A 82 13.04 20.51 1.59
N TRP A 83 14.11 20.06 2.26
CA TRP A 83 14.29 18.67 2.70
C TRP A 83 13.14 18.12 3.55
N ASN A 84 12.58 18.94 4.45
CA ASN A 84 11.48 18.51 5.31
C ASN A 84 10.25 18.07 4.51
N GLN A 85 9.95 18.72 3.38
CA GLN A 85 8.83 18.30 2.52
C GLN A 85 9.13 17.00 1.76
N TYR A 86 10.40 16.73 1.41
CA TYR A 86 10.78 15.43 0.84
C TYR A 86 10.69 14.30 1.88
N LYS A 87 10.95 14.61 3.15
CA LYS A 87 10.78 13.67 4.26
C LYS A 87 9.31 13.31 4.48
N GLU A 88 8.42 14.31 4.48
CA GLU A 88 6.98 14.16 4.75
C GLU A 88 6.16 13.71 3.54
N GLY A 89 6.54 14.12 2.33
CA GLY A 89 5.73 13.96 1.12
C GLY A 89 4.98 15.25 0.74
N PHE A 90 4.63 15.37 -0.54
CA PHE A 90 3.86 16.52 -1.06
C PHE A 90 3.11 16.15 -2.35
N GLY A 91 2.17 16.99 -2.76
CA GLY A 91 1.34 16.79 -3.96
C GLY A 91 0.11 15.90 -3.70
N ASN A 92 -0.61 15.57 -4.76
CA ASN A 92 -1.82 14.74 -4.72
C ASN A 92 -1.49 13.32 -5.20
N LYS A 93 -1.86 12.28 -4.44
CA LYS A 93 -1.59 10.88 -4.82
C LYS A 93 -2.32 10.47 -6.11
N GLU A 94 -3.47 11.07 -6.42
CA GLU A 94 -4.13 10.91 -7.72
C GLU A 94 -3.42 11.67 -8.85
N GLY A 95 -2.57 12.64 -8.51
CA GLY A 95 -1.89 13.57 -9.42
C GLY A 95 -0.37 13.51 -9.32
N GLU A 96 0.29 14.64 -9.57
CA GLU A 96 1.72 14.78 -9.32
C GLU A 96 2.02 14.77 -7.80
N HIS A 97 2.99 13.97 -7.39
CA HIS A 97 3.35 13.88 -5.98
C HIS A 97 4.73 13.27 -5.73
N TRP A 98 5.18 13.45 -4.49
CA TRP A 98 6.22 12.68 -3.83
C TRP A 98 5.60 11.98 -2.61
N LEU A 99 5.79 10.66 -2.47
CA LEU A 99 5.15 9.89 -1.40
C LEU A 99 5.61 10.35 -0.01
N GLY A 100 6.89 10.66 0.14
CA GLY A 100 7.54 10.99 1.41
C GLY A 100 8.53 9.89 1.80
N GLN A 101 9.73 10.28 2.26
CA GLN A 101 10.76 9.32 2.64
C GLN A 101 10.38 8.51 3.90
N ASN A 102 9.67 9.12 4.85
CA ASN A 102 9.21 8.40 6.03
C ASN A 102 8.33 7.21 5.64
N SER A 103 7.58 7.31 4.54
CA SER A 103 6.70 6.27 4.05
C SER A 103 7.40 5.08 3.36
N GLN A 104 8.73 5.12 3.22
CA GLN A 104 9.48 4.16 2.42
C GLN A 104 10.40 3.24 3.24
N ASN A 105 10.45 3.38 4.57
CA ASN A 105 11.39 2.65 5.42
C ASN A 105 10.78 2.22 6.75
#